data_AF-A0A354R7I4-F1
#
_entry.id   AF-A0A354R7I4-F1
#
_cell.length_a   1.000
_cell.length_b   1.000
_cell.length_c   1.000
_cell.angle_alpha   90.00
_cell.angle_beta   90.00
_cell.angle_gamma   90.00
#
_symmetry.space_group_name_H-M   'P 1'
#
loop_
_entity.id
_entity.type
_entity.pdbx_description
1 polymer ?
#
loop_
_entity_poly.entity_id
_entity_poly.type
_entity_poly.pdbx_seq_one_letter_code
_entity_poly.pdbx_strand_id
1 'polypeptide(L)'
;MIPCLAAFAGCVCRAPADYDKNDPVVGNWGLELGYDGMKAGHMIASRDAAGKPQALVLWRWASPAQMKNVVFDGNRFSFDHPWGFRVEGEVAAKDLVAKTVEKDGKPGVAVKGWRNPPIPAGVSTKDAKLGAPIDLLKDGLAGWEPLEKSGKFGWSFKDGVLSNKLGFKADGSWAGGGVNLRTKRADFYDFNLEYDVRVPKGSNSGVYLRGRYECQV
;
A
#
# COMPACT_ATOMS: atom_id res chain seq x y z
N MET A 1 -0.24 28.38 -22.82
CA MET A 1 0.15 28.23 -21.40
C MET A 1 -1.10 28.00 -20.59
N ILE A 2 -1.33 26.76 -20.17
CA ILE A 2 -2.44 26.41 -19.27
C ILE A 2 -1.83 26.37 -17.87
N PRO A 3 -2.26 27.21 -16.91
CA PRO A 3 -1.71 27.19 -15.57
C PRO A 3 -2.21 25.92 -14.88
N CYS A 4 -1.29 25.00 -14.58
CA CYS A 4 -1.56 23.84 -13.76
C CYS A 4 -1.58 24.31 -12.30
N LEU A 5 -2.77 24.39 -11.72
CA LEU A 5 -2.99 24.75 -10.33
C LEU A 5 -2.55 23.56 -9.46
N ALA A 6 -1.34 23.63 -8.88
CA ALA A 6 -0.89 22.65 -7.90
C ALA A 6 -1.67 22.85 -6.60
N ALA A 7 -2.74 22.07 -6.43
CA ALA A 7 -3.40 21.95 -5.14
C ALA A 7 -2.53 21.10 -4.22
N PHE A 8 -1.70 21.76 -3.39
CA PHE A 8 -1.13 21.13 -2.21
C PHE A 8 -2.26 20.91 -1.21
N ALA A 9 -2.96 19.79 -1.35
CA ALA A 9 -3.75 19.24 -0.25
C ALA A 9 -2.75 18.79 0.82
N GLY A 10 -2.45 19.69 1.75
CA GLY A 10 -1.77 19.36 3.00
C GLY A 10 -2.67 18.38 3.76
N CYS A 11 -2.53 17.09 3.48
CA CYS A 11 -3.07 16.06 4.34
C CYS A 11 -2.29 16.19 5.66
N VAL A 12 -2.90 16.82 6.65
CA VAL A 12 -2.46 16.69 8.03
C VAL A 12 -2.79 15.25 8.40
N CYS A 13 -1.91 14.33 8.02
CA CYS A 13 -1.85 13.01 8.61
C CYS A 13 -1.52 13.25 10.08
N ARG A 14 -2.55 13.43 10.92
CA ARG A 14 -2.39 13.28 12.36
C ARG A 14 -1.77 11.91 12.53
N ALA A 15 -0.51 11.86 12.98
CA ALA A 15 0.16 10.60 13.22
C ALA A 15 -0.83 9.75 14.04
N PRO A 16 -1.18 8.53 13.59
CA PRO A 16 -2.02 7.66 14.41
C PRO A 16 -1.34 7.59 15.76
N ALA A 17 -2.11 7.92 16.80
CA ALA A 17 -1.59 8.12 18.14
C ALA A 17 -0.65 6.97 18.52
N ASP A 18 0.45 7.35 19.16
CA ASP A 18 1.35 6.44 19.86
C ASP A 18 0.55 5.36 20.60
N TYR A 19 1.12 4.16 20.73
CA TYR A 19 0.52 3.04 21.45
C TYR A 19 -0.34 3.50 22.65
N ASP A 20 -1.67 3.44 22.50
CA ASP A 20 -2.59 3.71 23.59
C ASP A 20 -2.83 2.38 24.29
N LYS A 21 -2.28 2.25 25.50
CA LYS A 21 -2.49 1.06 26.33
C LYS A 21 -3.98 0.81 26.64
N ASN A 22 -4.82 1.84 26.59
CA ASN A 22 -6.26 1.74 26.84
C ASN A 22 -7.06 1.43 25.57
N ASP A 23 -6.45 1.58 24.39
CA ASP A 23 -7.05 1.26 23.10
C ASP A 23 -6.02 0.55 22.20
N PRO A 24 -5.61 -0.67 22.59
CA PRO A 24 -4.44 -1.33 22.02
C PRO A 24 -4.57 -1.64 20.52
N VAL A 25 -5.79 -1.66 19.97
CA VAL A 25 -6.01 -1.88 18.53
C VAL A 25 -5.65 -0.64 17.71
N VAL A 26 -5.90 0.58 18.23
CA VAL A 26 -5.62 1.83 17.51
C VAL A 26 -4.14 1.95 17.23
N GLY A 27 -3.82 2.37 16.00
CA GLY A 27 -2.46 2.56 15.54
C GLY A 27 -2.24 2.22 14.07
N ASN A 28 -0.97 2.24 13.70
CA ASN A 28 -0.47 1.95 12.38
C ASN A 28 0.19 0.57 12.38
N TRP A 29 -0.29 -0.33 11.52
CA TRP A 29 0.10 -1.75 11.52
C TRP A 29 0.65 -2.16 10.16
N GLY A 30 1.82 -2.80 10.15
CA GLY A 30 2.26 -3.62 9.03
C GLY A 30 1.65 -5.01 9.14
N LEU A 31 1.26 -5.61 8.01
CA LEU A 31 0.60 -6.91 7.96
C LEU A 31 1.33 -7.87 7.01
N GLU A 32 1.41 -9.14 7.41
CA GLU A 32 1.64 -10.29 6.55
C GLU A 32 0.31 -11.02 6.34
N LEU A 33 -0.19 -10.97 5.11
CA LEU A 33 -1.38 -11.70 4.68
C LEU A 33 -0.93 -13.01 4.03
N GLY A 34 -1.34 -14.16 4.58
CA GLY A 34 -0.87 -15.50 4.18
C GLY A 34 -1.39 -16.02 2.83
N TYR A 35 -1.57 -15.16 1.83
CA TYR A 35 -2.22 -15.49 0.55
C TYR A 35 -1.27 -15.33 -0.64
N ASP A 36 -1.12 -16.39 -1.46
CA ASP A 36 -0.39 -16.40 -2.74
C ASP A 36 1.08 -15.91 -2.68
N GLY A 37 1.79 -16.19 -1.58
CA GLY A 37 3.24 -16.06 -1.49
C GLY A 37 3.82 -14.63 -1.39
N MET A 38 3.00 -13.58 -1.49
CA MET A 38 3.42 -12.21 -1.19
C MET A 38 2.77 -11.73 0.10
N LYS A 39 3.62 -11.51 1.10
CA LYS A 39 3.19 -11.12 2.43
C LYS A 39 3.36 -9.62 2.61
N ALA A 40 2.36 -8.86 2.19
CA ALA A 40 2.34 -7.41 2.35
C ALA A 40 0.92 -6.94 2.62
N GLY A 41 0.79 -5.98 3.52
CA GLY A 41 -0.44 -5.28 3.84
C GLY A 41 -0.20 -4.24 4.91
N HIS A 42 -1.18 -3.36 5.09
CA HIS A 42 -1.12 -2.26 6.02
C HIS A 42 -2.51 -1.95 6.56
N MET A 43 -2.59 -1.60 7.83
CA MET A 43 -3.85 -1.19 8.47
C MET A 43 -3.62 0.05 9.33
N ILE A 44 -4.49 1.04 9.16
CA ILE A 44 -4.67 2.15 10.10
C ILE A 44 -5.95 1.86 10.87
N ALA A 45 -5.81 1.52 12.15
CA ALA A 45 -6.91 1.43 13.10
C ALA A 45 -7.01 2.75 13.86
N SER A 46 -8.19 3.34 13.91
CA SER A 46 -8.44 4.62 14.57
C SER A 46 -9.84 4.68 15.16
N ARG A 47 -10.13 5.77 15.87
CA ARG A 47 -11.50 6.15 16.22
C ARG A 47 -11.83 7.48 15.57
N ASP A 48 -13.07 7.65 15.15
CA ASP A 48 -13.56 8.96 14.72
C ASP A 48 -13.84 9.88 15.92
N ALA A 49 -14.32 11.10 15.64
CA ALA A 49 -14.59 12.10 16.67
C ALA A 49 -15.65 11.67 17.71
N ALA A 50 -16.51 10.70 17.37
CA ALA A 50 -17.51 10.14 18.28
C ALA A 50 -17.00 8.89 19.03
N GLY A 51 -15.73 8.52 18.85
CA GLY A 51 -15.13 7.33 19.46
C GLY A 51 -15.47 6.02 18.74
N LYS A 52 -16.12 6.07 17.58
CA LYS A 52 -16.48 4.87 16.83
C LYS A 52 -15.23 4.31 16.13
N PRO A 53 -14.98 2.99 16.21
CA PRO A 53 -13.81 2.38 15.60
C PRO A 53 -13.87 2.45 14.08
N GLN A 54 -12.70 2.66 13.48
CA GLN A 54 -12.47 2.78 12.05
C GLN A 54 -11.23 1.95 11.69
N ALA A 55 -11.25 1.34 10.51
CA ALA A 55 -10.10 0.63 9.98
C ALA A 55 -9.98 0.93 8.48
N LEU A 56 -8.85 1.51 8.09
CA LEU A 56 -8.44 1.65 6.70
C LEU A 56 -7.38 0.58 6.43
N VAL A 57 -7.64 -0.31 5.48
CA VAL A 57 -6.74 -1.43 5.19
C VAL A 57 -6.30 -1.36 3.74
N LEU A 58 -4.98 -1.31 3.53
CA LEU A 58 -4.38 -1.73 2.28
C LEU A 58 -4.11 -3.23 2.41
N TRP A 59 -4.74 -4.01 1.55
CA TRP A 59 -4.48 -5.44 1.48
C TRP A 59 -3.13 -5.69 0.79
N ARG A 60 -3.05 -6.62 -0.16
CA ARG A 60 -1.84 -6.86 -0.95
C ARG A 60 -1.74 -6.00 -2.22
N TRP A 61 -2.88 -5.67 -2.82
CA TRP A 61 -3.03 -5.02 -4.12
C TRP A 61 -4.28 -4.13 -4.11
N ALA A 62 -4.40 -3.28 -5.12
CA ALA A 62 -5.44 -2.25 -5.23
C ALA A 62 -5.32 -1.17 -4.14
N SER A 63 -6.29 -0.26 -4.10
CA SER A 63 -6.24 0.88 -3.21
C SER A 63 -6.61 0.52 -1.76
N PRO A 64 -6.13 1.28 -0.77
CA PRO A 64 -6.61 1.19 0.60
C PRO A 64 -8.14 1.34 0.65
N ALA A 65 -8.80 0.50 1.44
CA ALA A 65 -10.26 0.49 1.55
C ALA A 65 -10.70 0.74 3.00
N GLN A 66 -11.80 1.46 3.16
CA GLN A 66 -12.47 1.59 4.45
C GLN A 66 -13.19 0.29 4.78
N MET A 67 -12.89 -0.30 5.93
CA MET A 67 -13.54 -1.53 6.37
C MET A 67 -14.93 -1.25 6.94
N LYS A 68 -15.81 -2.25 6.85
CA LYS A 68 -17.18 -2.20 7.35
C LYS A 68 -17.30 -2.96 8.65
N ASN A 69 -18.38 -2.70 9.41
CA ASN A 69 -18.70 -3.42 10.65
C ASN A 69 -17.50 -3.56 11.61
N VAL A 70 -16.73 -2.48 11.73
CA VAL A 70 -15.51 -2.44 12.55
C VAL A 70 -15.91 -2.49 14.03
N VAL A 71 -15.27 -3.38 14.79
CA VAL A 71 -15.47 -3.54 16.23
C VAL A 71 -14.10 -3.61 16.89
N PHE A 72 -13.86 -2.78 17.91
CA PHE A 72 -12.74 -2.90 18.84
C PHE A 72 -13.29 -3.18 20.23
N ASP A 73 -12.88 -4.29 20.83
CA ASP A 73 -13.30 -4.76 22.16
C ASP A 73 -12.06 -5.15 22.98
N GLY A 74 -11.58 -4.24 23.81
CA GLY A 74 -10.31 -4.39 24.51
C GLY A 74 -9.15 -4.57 23.52
N ASN A 75 -8.49 -5.72 23.56
CA ASN A 75 -7.42 -6.08 22.63
C ASN A 75 -7.91 -6.82 21.37
N ARG A 76 -9.20 -7.13 21.27
CA ARG A 76 -9.78 -7.84 20.13
C ARG A 76 -10.34 -6.87 19.10
N PHE A 77 -10.30 -7.27 17.84
CA PHE A 77 -10.93 -6.52 16.77
C PHE A 77 -11.56 -7.43 15.73
N SER A 78 -12.55 -6.88 15.02
CA SER A 78 -13.08 -7.48 13.81
C SER A 78 -13.52 -6.43 12.81
N PHE A 79 -13.55 -6.80 11.53
CA PHE A 79 -14.09 -5.98 10.47
C PHE A 79 -14.42 -6.81 9.22
N ASP A 80 -15.25 -6.25 8.35
CA ASP A 80 -15.60 -6.82 7.06
C ASP A 80 -14.92 -6.03 5.92
N HIS A 81 -14.12 -6.73 5.12
CA HIS A 81 -13.58 -6.20 3.88
C HIS A 81 -14.70 -6.03 2.84
N PRO A 82 -14.72 -4.96 2.04
CA PRO A 82 -15.74 -4.75 1.01
C PRO A 82 -15.89 -5.88 -0.03
N TRP A 83 -14.86 -6.72 -0.18
CA TRP A 83 -14.88 -7.94 -1.03
C TRP A 83 -15.50 -9.17 -0.33
N GLY A 84 -16.08 -8.97 0.85
CA GLY A 84 -16.85 -9.96 1.58
C GLY A 84 -16.00 -10.93 2.41
N PHE A 85 -14.80 -10.54 2.81
CA PHE A 85 -14.01 -11.28 3.81
C PHE A 85 -14.25 -10.67 5.18
N ARG A 86 -14.41 -11.49 6.20
CA ARG A 86 -14.38 -11.03 7.59
C ARG A 86 -13.02 -11.33 8.20
N VAL A 87 -12.45 -10.39 8.94
CA VAL A 87 -11.19 -10.55 9.66
C VAL A 87 -11.48 -10.43 11.14
N GLU A 88 -10.90 -11.34 11.92
CA GLU A 88 -11.00 -11.36 13.37
C GLU A 88 -9.62 -11.61 13.96
N GLY A 89 -9.29 -10.88 15.02
CA GLY A 89 -7.99 -11.02 15.66
C GLY A 89 -7.86 -10.27 16.97
N GLU A 90 -6.64 -10.28 17.46
CA GLU A 90 -6.27 -9.65 18.72
C GLU A 90 -4.86 -9.06 18.68
N VAL A 91 -4.64 -8.10 19.57
CA VAL A 91 -3.37 -7.43 19.79
C VAL A 91 -2.71 -7.95 21.05
N ALA A 92 -1.41 -8.24 20.94
CA ALA A 92 -0.50 -8.54 22.02
C ALA A 92 0.67 -7.54 21.97
N ALA A 93 0.53 -6.42 22.69
CA ALA A 93 1.51 -5.33 22.72
C ALA A 93 1.85 -4.76 21.32
N LYS A 94 3.01 -5.14 20.77
CA LYS A 94 3.48 -4.69 19.44
C LYS A 94 3.08 -5.63 18.31
N ASP A 95 2.57 -6.80 18.64
CA ASP A 95 2.20 -7.84 17.70
C ASP A 95 0.68 -7.92 17.59
N LEU A 96 0.21 -8.36 16.43
CA LEU A 96 -1.19 -8.63 16.14
C LEU A 96 -1.28 -10.00 15.48
N VAL A 97 -2.26 -10.78 15.90
CA VAL A 97 -2.58 -12.08 15.30
C VAL A 97 -4.03 -12.07 14.91
N ALA A 98 -4.30 -12.40 13.66
CA ALA A 98 -5.65 -12.44 13.12
C ALA A 98 -5.80 -13.58 12.11
N LYS A 99 -7.02 -13.79 11.68
CA LYS A 99 -7.34 -14.66 10.54
C LYS A 99 -8.52 -14.09 9.77
N THR A 100 -8.57 -14.36 8.47
CA THR A 100 -9.86 -14.28 7.78
C THR A 100 -10.78 -15.37 8.33
N VAL A 101 -12.07 -15.12 8.43
CA VAL A 101 -13.07 -16.13 8.78
C VAL A 101 -13.28 -17.06 7.58
N GLU A 102 -13.64 -18.32 7.85
CA GLU A 102 -14.00 -19.28 6.81
C GLU A 102 -15.12 -18.73 5.92
N LYS A 103 -14.99 -18.94 4.61
CA LYS A 103 -15.97 -18.51 3.62
C LYS A 103 -16.04 -19.52 2.48
N ASP A 104 -17.25 -19.90 2.10
CA ASP A 104 -17.51 -20.84 0.98
C ASP A 104 -16.74 -22.17 1.12
N GLY A 105 -16.63 -22.69 2.35
CA GLY A 105 -15.89 -23.93 2.67
C GLY A 105 -14.36 -23.81 2.58
N LYS A 106 -13.82 -22.60 2.39
CA LYS A 106 -12.37 -22.34 2.39
C LYS A 106 -11.93 -21.86 3.77
N PRO A 107 -10.95 -22.52 4.40
CA PRO A 107 -10.50 -22.16 5.74
C PRO A 107 -9.95 -20.73 5.77
N GLY A 108 -10.07 -20.13 6.93
CA GLY A 108 -9.46 -18.84 7.23
C GLY A 108 -7.95 -18.82 7.00
N VAL A 109 -7.44 -17.72 6.48
CA VAL A 109 -6.01 -17.50 6.25
C VAL A 109 -5.46 -16.67 7.40
N ALA A 110 -4.33 -17.13 7.96
CA ALA A 110 -3.64 -16.41 9.03
C ALA A 110 -3.14 -15.03 8.55
N VAL A 111 -3.28 -14.06 9.43
CA VAL A 111 -2.76 -12.69 9.30
C VAL A 111 -1.87 -12.43 10.50
N LYS A 112 -0.64 -12.01 10.24
CA LYS A 112 0.27 -11.53 11.29
C LYS A 112 0.46 -10.04 11.10
N GLY A 113 0.55 -9.31 12.19
CA GLY A 113 0.81 -7.88 12.14
C GLY A 113 1.80 -7.45 13.20
N TRP A 114 2.42 -6.31 12.96
CA TRP A 114 3.28 -5.63 13.91
C TRP A 114 3.02 -4.14 13.85
N ARG A 115 3.12 -3.48 14.99
CA ARG A 115 2.96 -2.04 15.08
C ARG A 115 4.13 -1.38 14.34
N ASN A 116 3.81 -0.51 13.40
CA ASN A 116 4.81 0.33 12.77
C ASN A 116 5.38 1.30 13.82
N PRO A 117 6.70 1.58 13.79
CA PRO A 117 7.29 2.52 14.71
C PRO A 117 6.61 3.88 14.57
N PRO A 118 6.47 4.64 15.68
CA PRO A 118 5.91 5.99 15.61
C PRO A 118 6.78 6.85 14.69
N ILE A 119 6.12 7.78 13.99
CA ILE A 119 6.85 8.79 13.22
C ILE A 119 7.50 9.71 14.25
N PRO A 120 8.85 9.83 14.29
CA PRO A 120 9.50 10.67 15.28
C PRO A 120 9.00 12.11 15.19
N ALA A 121 8.79 12.74 16.34
CA ALA A 121 8.42 14.14 16.40
C ALA A 121 9.49 15.01 15.75
N GLY A 122 9.08 16.05 15.02
CA GLY A 122 10.01 16.99 14.38
C GLY A 122 10.65 16.51 13.09
N VAL A 123 10.25 15.35 12.54
CA VAL A 123 10.68 14.94 11.19
C VAL A 123 10.07 15.91 10.17
N SER A 124 10.93 16.69 9.51
CA SER A 124 10.57 17.52 8.37
C SER A 124 11.15 16.94 7.08
N THR A 125 10.42 17.04 5.97
CA THR A 125 11.00 16.77 4.65
C THR A 125 12.16 17.71 4.30
N LYS A 126 12.27 18.85 5.00
CA LYS A 126 13.39 19.80 4.87
C LYS A 126 14.71 19.23 5.43
N ASP A 127 14.65 18.25 6.32
CA ASP A 127 15.82 17.62 6.93
C ASP A 127 16.33 16.42 6.10
N ALA A 128 15.67 16.12 4.98
CA ALA A 128 16.00 15.01 4.10
C ALA A 128 17.42 15.16 3.53
N LYS A 129 18.22 14.10 3.65
CA LYS A 129 19.58 14.08 3.09
C LYS A 129 19.54 13.57 1.66
N LEU A 130 19.44 14.49 0.71
CA LEU A 130 19.39 14.16 -0.71
C LEU A 130 20.81 13.98 -1.28
N GLY A 131 20.99 12.91 -2.05
CA GLY A 131 22.17 12.72 -2.89
C GLY A 131 22.06 13.47 -4.21
N ALA A 132 23.06 13.26 -5.09
CA ALA A 132 22.97 13.74 -6.47
C ALA A 132 21.77 13.07 -7.19
N PRO A 133 21.04 13.80 -8.07
CA PRO A 133 19.99 13.22 -8.88
C PRO A 133 20.51 12.04 -9.71
N ILE A 134 19.71 10.99 -9.80
CA ILE A 134 19.98 9.84 -10.67
C ILE A 134 18.81 9.67 -11.65
N ASP A 135 19.12 9.28 -12.87
CA ASP A 135 18.11 8.88 -13.85
C ASP A 135 17.83 7.38 -13.71
N LEU A 136 16.62 7.05 -13.21
CA LEU A 136 16.17 5.67 -13.02
C LEU A 136 15.91 4.91 -14.35
N LEU A 137 15.81 5.62 -15.47
CA LEU A 137 15.56 5.08 -16.80
C LEU A 137 16.80 5.11 -17.70
N LYS A 138 17.95 5.62 -17.21
CA LYS A 138 19.20 5.72 -17.96
C LYS A 138 19.56 4.44 -18.73
N ASP A 139 19.46 3.29 -18.03
CA ASP A 139 19.80 1.98 -18.58
C ASP A 139 18.55 1.18 -19.02
N GLY A 140 17.43 1.87 -19.23
CA GLY A 140 16.15 1.27 -19.57
C GLY A 140 15.72 0.20 -18.56
N LEU A 141 15.35 -0.99 -19.05
CA LEU A 141 14.91 -2.11 -18.21
C LEU A 141 16.04 -2.80 -17.42
N ALA A 142 17.32 -2.52 -17.71
CA ALA A 142 18.43 -3.22 -17.06
C ALA A 142 18.49 -2.94 -15.54
N GLY A 143 18.07 -1.75 -15.12
CA GLY A 143 17.98 -1.34 -13.71
C GLY A 143 16.76 -1.86 -12.95
N TRP A 144 15.88 -2.62 -13.61
CA TRP A 144 14.60 -3.07 -13.08
C TRP A 144 14.50 -4.59 -13.07
N GLU A 145 13.65 -5.11 -12.20
CA GLU A 145 13.31 -6.54 -12.16
C GLU A 145 11.83 -6.75 -11.85
N PRO A 146 11.23 -7.85 -12.35
CA PRO A 146 9.89 -8.26 -11.95
C PRO A 146 9.80 -8.47 -10.44
N LEU A 147 8.74 -7.96 -9.82
CA LEU A 147 8.46 -8.22 -8.41
C LEU A 147 7.87 -9.63 -8.21
N GLU A 148 6.94 -10.02 -9.07
CA GLU A 148 6.30 -11.33 -9.07
C GLU A 148 7.20 -12.38 -9.74
N LYS A 149 7.23 -13.59 -9.18
CA LYS A 149 7.91 -14.76 -9.78
C LYS A 149 7.17 -15.32 -11.00
N SER A 150 5.87 -15.06 -11.11
CA SER A 150 5.00 -15.54 -12.18
C SER A 150 4.06 -14.42 -12.63
N GLY A 151 3.71 -14.42 -13.91
CA GLY A 151 2.88 -13.40 -14.52
C GLY A 151 3.37 -13.05 -15.92
N LYS A 152 2.54 -12.35 -16.70
CA LYS A 152 2.94 -11.90 -18.03
C LYS A 152 3.88 -10.71 -17.91
N PHE A 153 5.04 -10.78 -18.55
CA PHE A 153 5.95 -9.64 -18.66
C PHE A 153 5.48 -8.70 -19.77
N GLY A 154 4.88 -7.58 -19.39
CA GLY A 154 4.29 -6.60 -20.31
C GLY A 154 5.11 -5.35 -20.56
N TRP A 155 6.30 -5.26 -19.96
CA TRP A 155 7.09 -4.05 -19.91
C TRP A 155 8.05 -3.94 -21.09
N SER A 156 8.26 -2.72 -21.57
CA SER A 156 9.21 -2.39 -22.63
C SER A 156 9.77 -0.99 -22.38
N PHE A 157 11.00 -0.74 -22.84
CA PHE A 157 11.61 0.57 -22.83
C PHE A 157 11.98 0.97 -24.26
N LYS A 158 11.44 2.09 -24.72
CA LYS A 158 11.69 2.61 -26.07
C LYS A 158 11.57 4.13 -26.07
N ASP A 159 12.50 4.81 -26.74
CA ASP A 159 12.50 6.28 -26.91
C ASP A 159 12.38 7.05 -25.58
N GLY A 160 13.06 6.57 -24.53
CA GLY A 160 13.02 7.17 -23.19
C GLY A 160 11.79 6.84 -22.35
N VAL A 161 10.85 6.02 -22.87
CA VAL A 161 9.58 5.73 -22.20
C VAL A 161 9.51 4.27 -21.76
N LEU A 162 9.33 4.05 -20.45
CA LEU A 162 8.97 2.76 -19.87
C LEU A 162 7.45 2.55 -19.99
N SER A 163 7.03 1.50 -20.71
CA SER A 163 5.61 1.23 -21.03
C SER A 163 5.19 -0.18 -20.65
N ASN A 164 3.96 -0.34 -20.13
CA ASN A 164 3.30 -1.63 -19.95
C ASN A 164 2.13 -1.78 -20.94
N LYS A 165 2.10 -2.87 -21.71
CA LYS A 165 1.11 -3.09 -22.78
C LYS A 165 0.11 -4.23 -22.54
N LEU A 166 -0.08 -4.66 -21.29
CA LEU A 166 -1.01 -5.77 -21.02
C LEU A 166 -2.49 -5.35 -21.00
N GLY A 167 -2.78 -4.05 -20.88
CA GLY A 167 -4.04 -3.34 -21.19
C GLY A 167 -5.38 -4.09 -21.24
N PHE A 168 -6.18 -3.74 -22.24
CA PHE A 168 -7.53 -4.25 -22.50
C PHE A 168 -7.51 -5.19 -23.71
N LYS A 169 -8.41 -6.18 -23.73
CA LYS A 169 -8.68 -7.00 -24.91
C LYS A 169 -9.40 -6.15 -25.96
N ALA A 170 -9.51 -6.68 -27.18
CA ALA A 170 -10.22 -6.02 -28.28
C ALA A 170 -11.69 -5.69 -27.95
N ASP A 171 -12.31 -6.43 -27.02
CA ASP A 171 -13.67 -6.20 -26.54
C ASP A 171 -13.78 -5.14 -25.42
N GLY A 172 -12.67 -4.49 -25.05
CA GLY A 172 -12.62 -3.49 -23.98
C GLY A 172 -12.62 -4.07 -22.57
N SER A 173 -12.68 -5.40 -22.40
CA SER A 173 -12.51 -6.04 -21.11
C SER A 173 -11.05 -6.06 -20.69
N TRP A 174 -10.80 -6.10 -19.38
CA TRP A 174 -9.44 -6.14 -18.84
C TRP A 174 -8.72 -7.43 -19.28
N ALA A 175 -7.53 -7.31 -19.88
CA ALA A 175 -6.79 -8.45 -20.44
C ALA A 175 -5.93 -9.20 -19.42
N GLY A 176 -5.99 -8.81 -18.15
CA GLY A 176 -5.16 -9.36 -17.08
C GLY A 176 -4.05 -8.42 -16.67
N GLY A 177 -3.58 -8.57 -15.43
CA GLY A 177 -2.47 -7.80 -14.88
C GLY A 177 -1.13 -8.35 -15.37
N GLY A 178 -0.13 -7.48 -15.45
CA GLY A 178 1.25 -7.88 -15.63
C GLY A 178 1.99 -8.08 -14.32
N VAL A 179 3.22 -8.53 -14.42
CA VAL A 179 4.17 -8.36 -13.33
C VAL A 179 4.43 -6.87 -13.10
N ASN A 180 4.52 -6.46 -11.85
CA ASN A 180 5.04 -5.19 -11.41
C ASN A 180 6.56 -5.16 -11.58
N LEU A 181 7.14 -3.96 -11.69
CA LEU A 181 8.59 -3.77 -11.67
C LEU A 181 9.01 -3.13 -10.36
N ARG A 182 10.21 -3.49 -9.90
CA ARG A 182 10.95 -2.75 -8.89
C ARG A 182 12.36 -2.44 -9.37
N THR A 183 12.95 -1.38 -8.85
CA THR A 183 14.37 -1.11 -9.06
C THR A 183 15.20 -2.23 -8.45
N LYS A 184 16.27 -2.66 -9.13
CA LYS A 184 17.27 -3.57 -8.56
C LYS A 184 18.04 -2.91 -7.42
N ARG A 185 18.29 -1.61 -7.56
CA ARG A 185 18.81 -0.76 -6.48
C ARG A 185 17.73 -0.62 -5.40
N ALA A 186 18.10 -0.81 -4.13
CA ALA A 186 17.16 -0.83 -3.00
C ALA A 186 17.57 0.07 -1.82
N ASP A 187 18.73 0.71 -1.87
CA ASP A 187 19.30 1.61 -0.85
C ASP A 187 18.69 3.02 -0.89
N PHE A 188 17.40 3.13 -1.21
CA PHE A 188 16.66 4.39 -1.17
C PHE A 188 16.07 4.62 0.22
N TYR A 189 16.51 5.69 0.87
CA TYR A 189 16.01 6.14 2.17
C TYR A 189 15.28 7.47 2.01
N ASP A 190 16.03 8.57 2.11
CA ASP A 190 15.55 9.90 1.79
C ASP A 190 15.76 10.15 0.29
N PHE A 191 14.71 10.54 -0.41
CA PHE A 191 14.80 10.87 -1.83
C PHE A 191 13.71 11.86 -2.21
N ASN A 192 13.98 12.61 -3.28
CA ASN A 192 12.97 13.30 -4.06
C ASN A 192 12.79 12.51 -5.37
N LEU A 193 11.54 12.18 -5.71
CA LEU A 193 11.22 11.44 -6.93
C LEU A 193 10.34 12.31 -7.82
N GLU A 194 10.84 12.61 -9.00
CA GLU A 194 10.11 13.30 -10.07
C GLU A 194 9.92 12.32 -11.23
N TYR A 195 8.70 12.24 -11.74
CA TYR A 195 8.34 11.32 -12.81
C TYR A 195 7.10 11.80 -13.55
N ASP A 196 7.06 11.53 -14.85
CA ASP A 196 5.88 11.74 -15.69
C ASP A 196 5.20 10.41 -15.96
N VAL A 197 3.85 10.40 -15.93
CA VAL A 197 3.04 9.22 -16.21
C VAL A 197 1.97 9.52 -17.24
N ARG A 198 1.63 8.50 -18.02
CA ARG A 198 0.47 8.52 -18.92
C ARG A 198 -0.27 7.21 -18.78
N VAL A 199 -1.47 7.26 -18.22
CA VAL A 199 -2.37 6.11 -18.10
C VAL A 199 -3.65 6.33 -18.93
N PRO A 200 -4.14 5.30 -19.65
CA PRO A 200 -5.44 5.41 -20.33
C PRO A 200 -6.58 5.63 -19.33
N LYS A 201 -7.66 6.29 -19.78
CA LYS A 201 -8.87 6.51 -18.96
C LYS A 201 -9.40 5.18 -18.41
N GLY A 202 -9.69 5.12 -17.11
CA GLY A 202 -10.20 3.93 -16.43
C GLY A 202 -9.17 2.83 -16.16
N SER A 203 -7.88 3.09 -16.44
CA SER A 203 -6.78 2.20 -16.03
C SER A 203 -6.37 2.46 -14.57
N ASN A 204 -5.55 1.56 -14.02
CA ASN A 204 -5.05 1.64 -12.64
C ASN A 204 -3.53 1.40 -12.63
N SER A 205 -2.77 2.28 -11.99
CA SER A 205 -1.35 2.10 -11.73
C SER A 205 -0.95 2.78 -10.41
N GLY A 206 0.32 2.67 -10.04
CA GLY A 206 0.82 3.28 -8.81
C GLY A 206 2.34 3.24 -8.74
N VAL A 207 2.92 4.19 -8.00
CA VAL A 207 4.34 4.23 -7.66
C VAL A 207 4.50 3.97 -6.17
N TYR A 208 5.18 2.88 -5.81
CA TYR A 208 5.33 2.47 -4.42
C TYR A 208 6.65 2.97 -3.84
N LEU A 209 6.57 3.92 -2.92
CA LEU A 209 7.73 4.44 -2.19
C LEU A 209 8.28 3.35 -1.27
N ARG A 210 9.53 2.95 -1.51
CA ARG A 210 10.23 1.87 -0.79
C ARG A 210 9.43 0.55 -0.78
N GLY A 211 8.59 0.35 -1.80
CA GLY A 211 7.72 -0.83 -1.91
C GLY A 211 6.61 -0.92 -0.86
N ARG A 212 6.27 0.19 -0.16
CA ARG A 212 5.31 0.19 0.95
C ARG A 212 4.17 1.17 0.80
N TYR A 213 4.46 2.38 0.33
CA TYR A 213 3.48 3.47 0.29
C TYR A 213 3.15 3.81 -1.16
N GLU A 214 1.94 3.50 -1.59
CA GLU A 214 1.49 3.76 -2.96
C GLU A 214 1.12 5.24 -3.14
N CYS A 215 1.76 5.87 -4.11
CA CYS A 215 1.26 7.06 -4.77
C CYS A 215 0.39 6.60 -5.95
N GLN A 216 -0.92 6.62 -5.76
CA GLN A 216 -1.89 6.15 -6.76
C GLN A 216 -1.83 7.00 -8.04
N VAL A 217 -1.91 6.34 -9.20
CA VAL A 217 -1.93 6.94 -10.55
C VAL A 217 -3.23 6.62 -11.28
#